data_AF-A0A353LQ25-F1
#
_entry.id   AF-A0A353LQ25-F1
#
_cell.length_a   1.000
_cell.length_b   1.000
_cell.length_c   1.000
_cell.angle_alpha   90.00
_cell.angle_beta   90.00
_cell.angle_gamma   90.00
#
_symmetry.space_group_name_H-M   'P 1'
#
loop_
_entity.id
_entity.type
_entity.pdbx_description
1 polymer ?
#
loop_
_entity_poly.entity_id
_entity_poly.type
_entity_poly.pdbx_seq_one_letter_code
_entity_poly.pdbx_strand_id
1 'polypeptide(L)'
;MNIAAKRITRIASAGLALSLLTTPVIAQSVLTADTEISGEAYLNRLVEIMDDIRRLVPETVEGEGPLLTILPETGETGTELGALSDADRQLVQAGRRLFDLYREVGGDPGGRPLLIQRTANGLFSALEGENGNVSAQPGEALAGSLNDIAANDERLPGAVAPVVAAIADTLATAPNADAAFDLLAALEPDPIAVLARNQRIGLTITGPDVETAGRFAVIAGPAGSTVGRTAVNGDTLTANIVIGPDTADGFGKILLFSGSDSLTPVTSYDIAVRGGDTA
;
A
#
# COMPACT_ATOMS: atom_id res chain seq x y z
N MET A 1 43.48 -3.34 29.20
CA MET A 1 44.48 -4.43 29.05
C MET A 1 44.11 -5.55 30.02
N ASN A 2 43.79 -6.74 29.46
CA ASN A 2 43.59 -8.08 30.06
C ASN A 2 42.78 -8.22 31.37
N ILE A 3 41.56 -8.80 31.34
CA ILE A 3 41.21 -10.23 31.21
C ILE A 3 41.70 -11.06 32.40
N ALA A 4 40.74 -11.55 33.21
CA ALA A 4 40.55 -12.97 33.60
C ALA A 4 40.04 -13.10 35.04
N ALA A 5 38.81 -13.59 35.20
CA ALA A 5 38.48 -14.47 36.32
C ALA A 5 37.55 -15.58 35.81
N LYS A 6 37.88 -16.79 36.23
CA LYS A 6 37.58 -18.09 35.61
C LYS A 6 36.83 -18.95 36.66
N ARG A 7 35.98 -19.86 36.17
CA ARG A 7 35.47 -21.11 36.82
C ARG A 7 34.32 -20.94 37.83
N ILE A 8 33.09 -21.38 37.52
CA ILE A 8 32.55 -22.77 37.52
C ILE A 8 32.66 -23.41 38.92
N THR A 9 31.52 -23.64 39.61
CA THR A 9 30.96 -24.98 39.93
C THR A 9 29.63 -24.85 40.71
N ARG A 10 28.67 -25.71 40.33
CA ARG A 10 27.25 -25.87 40.73
C ARG A 10 27.04 -26.25 42.20
N ILE A 11 25.87 -25.91 42.77
CA ILE A 11 24.99 -26.85 43.53
C ILE A 11 23.51 -26.45 43.30
N ALA A 12 22.66 -27.44 43.03
CA ALA A 12 21.20 -27.41 42.84
C ALA A 12 20.45 -27.12 44.18
N SER A 13 19.14 -26.92 44.34
CA SER A 13 17.91 -27.21 43.61
C SER A 13 16.80 -26.37 44.28
N ALA A 14 15.80 -25.87 43.56
CA ALA A 14 14.39 -25.84 44.01
C ALA A 14 13.53 -25.09 42.99
N GLY A 15 12.61 -25.84 42.36
CA GLY A 15 11.28 -25.38 41.99
C GLY A 15 11.16 -24.06 41.25
N LEU A 16 11.23 -24.10 39.92
CA LEU A 16 10.24 -23.40 39.12
C LEU A 16 9.91 -24.35 37.96
N ALA A 17 8.73 -24.96 38.04
CA ALA A 17 8.08 -25.48 36.83
C ALA A 17 7.85 -24.26 35.94
N LEU A 18 8.74 -24.03 34.99
CA LEU A 18 8.52 -23.07 33.92
C LEU A 18 7.38 -23.67 33.10
N SER A 19 6.16 -23.30 33.45
CA SER A 19 5.01 -23.52 32.59
C SER A 19 5.30 -22.72 31.32
N LEU A 20 5.77 -23.42 30.28
CA LEU A 20 5.69 -22.93 28.93
C LEU A 20 4.20 -22.76 28.67
N LEU A 21 3.69 -21.55 28.93
CA LEU A 21 2.52 -21.02 28.27
C LEU A 21 2.92 -20.94 26.79
N THR A 22 2.90 -22.09 26.11
CA THR A 22 2.64 -22.11 24.67
C THR A 22 1.24 -21.53 24.56
N THR A 23 1.16 -20.23 24.28
CA THR A 23 -0.06 -19.71 23.67
C THR A 23 -0.38 -20.66 22.52
N PRO A 24 -1.61 -21.17 22.41
CA PRO A 24 -1.96 -21.95 21.22
C PRO A 24 -1.64 -21.04 20.04
N VAL A 25 -0.67 -21.46 19.22
CA VAL A 25 -0.54 -20.91 17.87
C VAL A 25 -1.83 -21.35 17.21
N ILE A 26 -2.81 -20.46 17.16
CA ILE A 26 -3.99 -20.67 16.35
C ILE A 26 -3.44 -20.81 14.95
N ALA A 27 -3.50 -22.02 14.39
CA ALA A 27 -3.09 -22.23 13.02
C ALA A 27 -3.97 -21.32 12.16
N GLN A 28 -3.37 -20.34 11.49
CA GLN A 28 -4.08 -19.46 10.58
C GLN A 28 -4.17 -20.16 9.22
N SER A 29 -5.33 -20.06 8.58
CA SER A 29 -5.45 -20.56 7.21
C SER A 29 -4.69 -19.65 6.27
N VAL A 30 -4.00 -20.23 5.31
CA VAL A 30 -3.19 -19.51 4.33
C VAL A 30 -3.96 -19.43 3.03
N LEU A 31 -4.06 -18.24 2.45
CA LEU A 31 -4.50 -18.03 1.07
C LEU A 31 -3.26 -17.97 0.16
N THR A 32 -3.29 -18.75 -0.91
CA THR A 32 -2.37 -18.61 -2.04
C THR A 32 -3.15 -18.26 -3.30
N ALA A 33 -2.53 -17.46 -4.16
CA ALA A 33 -3.09 -17.08 -5.45
C ALA A 33 -2.09 -17.43 -6.56
N ASP A 34 -2.61 -17.88 -7.69
CA ASP A 34 -1.81 -18.19 -8.88
C ASP A 34 -1.44 -16.87 -9.60
N THR A 35 -0.57 -16.07 -8.99
CA THR A 35 -0.17 -14.73 -9.48
C THR A 35 1.35 -14.64 -9.64
N GLU A 36 1.80 -13.83 -10.59
CA GLU A 36 3.24 -13.60 -10.82
C GLU A 36 3.83 -12.60 -9.82
N ILE A 37 3.00 -11.75 -9.21
CA ILE A 37 3.42 -10.67 -8.32
C ILE A 37 2.91 -10.97 -6.90
N SER A 38 3.85 -11.00 -5.94
CA SER A 38 3.56 -11.09 -4.50
C SER A 38 3.20 -9.73 -3.93
N GLY A 39 2.52 -9.69 -2.78
CA GLY A 39 2.25 -8.41 -2.13
C GLY A 39 3.51 -7.74 -1.55
N GLU A 40 4.56 -8.48 -1.20
CA GLU A 40 5.86 -7.91 -0.86
C GLU A 40 6.46 -7.12 -2.04
N ALA A 41 6.39 -7.67 -3.25
CA ALA A 41 6.85 -6.98 -4.46
C ALA A 41 6.00 -5.72 -4.74
N TYR A 42 4.72 -5.75 -4.38
CA TYR A 42 3.82 -4.60 -4.46
C TYR A 42 4.23 -3.48 -3.50
N LEU A 43 4.44 -3.79 -2.22
CA LEU A 43 4.89 -2.82 -1.22
C LEU A 43 6.25 -2.22 -1.58
N ASN A 44 7.19 -3.04 -2.05
CA ASN A 44 8.49 -2.57 -2.54
C ASN A 44 8.33 -1.55 -3.67
N ARG A 45 7.40 -1.77 -4.60
CA ARG A 45 7.13 -0.81 -5.69
C ARG A 45 6.57 0.52 -5.17
N LEU A 46 5.68 0.51 -4.19
CA LEU A 46 5.20 1.74 -3.56
C LEU A 46 6.36 2.51 -2.91
N VAL A 47 7.28 1.80 -2.26
CA VAL A 47 8.50 2.37 -1.68
C VAL A 47 9.41 2.96 -2.74
N GLU A 48 9.60 2.29 -3.88
CA GLU A 48 10.36 2.83 -5.00
C GLU A 48 9.75 4.12 -5.53
N ILE A 49 8.43 4.20 -5.69
CA ILE A 49 7.73 5.41 -6.13
C ILE A 49 7.92 6.55 -5.11
N MET A 50 7.79 6.25 -3.81
CA MET A 50 8.04 7.24 -2.76
C MET A 50 9.49 7.73 -2.76
N ASP A 51 10.47 6.84 -2.84
CA ASP A 51 11.89 7.22 -2.87
C ASP A 51 12.20 8.08 -4.10
N ASP A 52 11.60 7.74 -5.24
CA ASP A 52 11.68 8.51 -6.47
C ASP A 52 11.08 9.92 -6.33
N ILE A 53 9.96 10.07 -5.61
CA ILE A 53 9.36 11.38 -5.26
C ILE A 53 10.28 12.13 -4.29
N ARG A 54 10.91 11.46 -3.33
CA ARG A 54 11.74 12.08 -2.28
C ARG A 54 13.12 12.50 -2.76
N ARG A 55 13.70 11.80 -3.74
CA ARG A 55 15.01 12.11 -4.34
C ARG A 55 15.10 13.50 -4.98
N LEU A 56 14.01 14.27 -5.01
CA LEU A 56 13.96 15.70 -5.30
C LEU A 56 14.76 16.62 -4.31
N VAL A 57 15.75 16.12 -3.56
CA VAL A 57 16.51 16.90 -2.53
C VAL A 57 17.44 17.97 -3.16
N PRO A 58 18.02 18.88 -2.35
CA PRO A 58 17.78 20.33 -2.32
C PRO A 58 18.31 21.14 -3.53
N GLU A 59 19.21 20.60 -4.34
CA GLU A 59 19.80 21.32 -5.48
C GLU A 59 18.76 21.64 -6.58
N THR A 60 17.62 20.93 -6.58
CA THR A 60 16.49 21.18 -7.48
C THR A 60 15.54 22.27 -6.98
N VAL A 61 15.52 22.60 -5.69
CA VAL A 61 14.62 23.61 -5.10
C VAL A 61 15.28 24.98 -4.97
N GLU A 62 16.55 25.11 -5.35
CA GLU A 62 17.21 26.42 -5.41
C GLU A 62 16.65 27.27 -6.56
N GLY A 63 16.31 28.51 -6.23
CA GLY A 63 15.78 29.49 -7.16
C GLY A 63 14.25 29.47 -7.27
N GLU A 64 13.73 30.41 -8.05
CA GLU A 64 12.30 30.55 -8.29
C GLU A 64 11.94 29.93 -9.65
N GLY A 65 10.89 29.12 -9.65
CA GLY A 65 10.35 28.46 -10.84
C GLY A 65 8.96 28.98 -11.22
N PRO A 66 8.47 28.64 -12.42
CA PRO A 66 7.09 28.90 -12.78
C PRO A 66 6.14 28.07 -11.89
N LEU A 67 4.90 28.53 -11.76
CA LEU A 67 3.83 27.68 -11.21
C LEU A 67 3.54 26.55 -12.20
N LEU A 68 3.71 25.32 -11.73
CA LEU A 68 3.40 24.09 -12.46
C LEU A 68 2.01 23.63 -12.04
N THR A 69 1.16 23.34 -13.03
CA THR A 69 -0.18 22.78 -12.83
C THR A 69 -0.17 21.37 -13.40
N ILE A 70 -0.40 20.36 -12.57
CA ILE A 70 -0.29 18.95 -12.97
C ILE A 70 -1.68 18.34 -12.86
N LEU A 71 -2.24 17.93 -14.00
CA LEU A 71 -3.55 17.30 -14.05
C LEU A 71 -3.48 15.80 -13.68
N PRO A 72 -4.43 15.27 -12.90
CA PRO A 72 -4.44 13.86 -12.49
C PRO A 72 -4.50 12.86 -13.65
N GLU A 73 -5.20 13.19 -14.75
CA GLU A 73 -5.46 12.24 -15.86
C GLU A 73 -4.45 12.34 -17.00
N THR A 74 -4.02 13.55 -17.36
CA THR A 74 -3.14 13.77 -18.53
C THR A 74 -1.69 14.04 -18.12
N GLY A 75 -1.46 14.38 -16.85
CA GLY A 75 -0.17 14.86 -16.35
C GLY A 75 0.30 16.15 -17.04
N GLU A 76 -0.52 16.78 -17.87
CA GLU A 76 -0.14 17.95 -18.65
C GLU A 76 0.12 19.15 -17.74
N THR A 77 1.20 19.87 -18.06
CA THR A 77 1.44 21.22 -17.59
C THR A 77 0.94 22.20 -18.65
N GLY A 78 0.23 23.25 -18.24
CA GLY A 78 -0.16 24.36 -19.16
C GLY A 78 1.03 25.07 -19.83
N THR A 79 2.26 24.73 -19.43
CA THR A 79 3.54 25.15 -20.00
C THR A 79 4.17 24.01 -20.78
N GLU A 80 4.69 24.26 -21.99
CA GLU A 80 5.41 23.24 -22.77
C GLU A 80 6.61 22.70 -21.97
N LEU A 81 6.66 21.37 -21.77
CA LEU A 81 7.72 20.67 -21.03
C LEU A 81 9.15 20.98 -21.55
N GLY A 82 9.28 21.38 -22.81
CA GLY A 82 10.57 21.75 -23.43
C GLY A 82 11.14 23.09 -22.96
N ALA A 83 10.32 23.96 -22.38
CA ALA A 83 10.74 25.27 -21.85
C ALA A 83 11.09 25.24 -20.36
N LEU A 84 10.85 24.10 -19.69
CA LEU A 84 11.10 23.92 -18.26
C LEU A 84 12.58 23.59 -17.99
N SER A 85 13.07 24.05 -16.83
CA SER A 85 14.38 23.60 -16.32
C SER A 85 14.35 22.11 -15.97
N ASP A 86 15.52 21.49 -15.83
CA ASP A 86 15.62 20.09 -15.38
C ASP A 86 14.92 19.85 -14.05
N ALA A 87 15.06 20.79 -13.10
CA ALA A 87 14.40 20.74 -11.80
C ALA A 87 12.87 20.78 -11.94
N ASP A 88 12.35 21.71 -12.75
CA ASP A 88 10.90 21.83 -12.95
C ASP A 88 10.33 20.58 -13.65
N ARG A 89 11.08 19.98 -14.59
CA ARG A 89 10.67 18.71 -15.22
C ARG A 89 10.61 17.56 -14.21
N GLN A 90 11.56 17.48 -13.29
CA GLN A 90 11.54 16.47 -12.24
C GLN A 90 10.36 16.67 -11.29
N LEU A 91 10.00 17.92 -10.97
CA LEU A 91 8.81 18.22 -10.17
C LEU A 91 7.50 17.81 -10.87
N VAL A 92 7.41 18.02 -12.19
CA VAL A 92 6.26 17.51 -12.95
C VAL A 92 6.17 16.00 -12.86
N GLN A 93 7.28 15.28 -13.01
CA GLN A 93 7.29 13.82 -12.89
C GLN A 93 6.94 13.34 -11.48
N ALA A 94 7.41 14.03 -10.45
CA ALA A 94 7.06 13.70 -9.07
C ALA A 94 5.57 13.93 -8.78
N GLY A 95 4.98 15.03 -9.25
CA GLY A 95 3.55 15.26 -9.09
C GLY A 95 2.69 14.23 -9.82
N ARG A 96 3.11 13.80 -11.03
CA ARG A 96 2.46 12.67 -11.74
C ARG A 96 2.54 11.38 -10.93
N ARG A 97 3.73 11.04 -10.44
CA ARG A 97 3.97 9.87 -9.58
C ARG A 97 3.19 9.93 -8.27
N LEU A 98 2.93 11.11 -7.72
CA LEU A 98 2.10 11.27 -6.53
C LEU A 98 0.65 10.86 -6.81
N PHE A 99 0.09 11.27 -7.95
CA PHE A 99 -1.24 10.81 -8.37
C PHE A 99 -1.24 9.31 -8.68
N ASP A 100 -0.19 8.78 -9.31
CA ASP A 100 -0.04 7.34 -9.55
C ASP A 100 0.00 6.57 -8.23
N LEU A 101 0.79 7.02 -7.26
CA LEU A 101 0.87 6.45 -5.91
C LEU A 101 -0.51 6.43 -5.23
N TYR A 102 -1.25 7.54 -5.31
CA TYR A 102 -2.58 7.65 -4.72
C TYR A 102 -3.60 6.70 -5.37
N ARG A 103 -3.56 6.59 -6.71
CA ARG A 103 -4.38 5.61 -7.46
C ARG A 103 -3.96 4.17 -7.15
N GLU A 104 -2.66 3.91 -7.01
CA GLU A 104 -2.15 2.59 -6.65
C GLU A 104 -2.63 2.15 -5.27
N VAL A 105 -2.78 3.04 -4.28
CA VAL A 105 -3.38 2.61 -3.00
C VAL A 105 -4.91 2.50 -3.02
N GLY A 106 -5.54 2.91 -4.12
CA GLY A 106 -6.98 2.78 -4.36
C GLY A 106 -7.80 4.03 -4.14
N GLY A 107 -7.16 5.20 -4.13
CA GLY A 107 -7.83 6.48 -4.14
C GLY A 107 -8.25 6.95 -5.54
N ASP A 108 -9.23 7.84 -5.59
CA ASP A 108 -9.66 8.57 -6.80
C ASP A 108 -9.22 10.04 -6.66
N PRO A 109 -8.17 10.49 -7.36
CA PRO A 109 -7.66 11.86 -7.22
C PRO A 109 -8.64 12.92 -7.76
N GLY A 110 -9.73 12.50 -8.43
CA GLY A 110 -10.67 13.39 -9.07
C GLY A 110 -10.03 14.22 -10.19
N GLY A 111 -10.57 15.43 -10.42
CA GLY A 111 -10.14 16.31 -11.51
C GLY A 111 -9.31 17.53 -11.08
N ARG A 112 -9.07 17.74 -9.78
CA ARG A 112 -8.39 18.95 -9.29
C ARG A 112 -6.88 18.84 -9.56
N PRO A 113 -6.25 19.84 -10.19
CA PRO A 113 -4.82 19.80 -10.44
C PRO A 113 -3.99 19.99 -9.17
N LEU A 114 -2.80 19.38 -9.17
CA LEU A 114 -1.74 19.67 -8.21
C LEU A 114 -0.95 20.89 -8.69
N LEU A 115 -0.80 21.87 -7.81
CA LEU A 115 -0.05 23.09 -8.03
C LEU A 115 1.30 22.98 -7.33
N ILE A 116 2.39 23.08 -8.08
CA ILE A 116 3.76 22.99 -7.55
C ILE A 116 4.56 24.21 -8.01
N GLN A 117 5.30 24.84 -7.10
CA GLN A 117 6.21 25.93 -7.46
C GLN A 117 7.46 25.92 -6.61
N ARG A 118 8.63 26.10 -7.24
CA ARG A 118 9.87 26.40 -6.53
C ARG A 118 9.90 27.87 -6.12
N THR A 119 10.13 28.12 -4.84
CA THR A 119 10.15 29.45 -4.24
C THR A 119 11.48 29.69 -3.53
N ALA A 120 11.79 30.95 -3.22
CA ALA A 120 12.98 31.29 -2.44
C ALA A 120 13.05 30.60 -1.05
N ASN A 121 11.92 30.12 -0.51
CA ASN A 121 11.83 29.50 0.82
C ASN A 121 11.64 27.98 0.76
N GLY A 122 11.68 27.37 -0.43
CA GLY A 122 11.46 25.94 -0.63
C GLY A 122 10.40 25.63 -1.67
N LEU A 123 9.79 24.45 -1.57
CA LEU A 123 8.78 23.97 -2.49
C LEU A 123 7.39 24.33 -1.97
N PHE A 124 6.63 25.07 -2.77
CA PHE A 124 5.19 25.21 -2.62
C PHE A 124 4.49 24.03 -3.29
N SER A 125 3.53 23.42 -2.59
CA SER A 125 2.66 22.38 -3.15
C SER A 125 1.24 22.50 -2.59
N ALA A 126 0.23 22.39 -3.46
CA ALA A 126 -1.18 22.49 -3.07
C ALA A 126 -2.09 21.76 -4.06
N LEU A 127 -3.18 21.17 -3.59
CA LEU A 127 -4.32 20.86 -4.48
C LEU A 127 -5.04 22.16 -4.84
N GLU A 128 -5.43 22.36 -6.10
CA GLU A 128 -6.13 23.58 -6.52
C GLU A 128 -7.36 23.85 -5.67
N GLY A 129 -7.41 25.00 -4.98
CA GLY A 129 -8.51 25.39 -4.09
C GLY A 129 -8.30 25.05 -2.61
N GLU A 130 -7.21 24.34 -2.27
CA GLU A 130 -6.78 24.11 -0.89
C GLU A 130 -5.70 25.12 -0.45
N ASN A 131 -5.45 25.14 0.87
CA ASN A 131 -4.32 25.86 1.43
C ASN A 131 -3.04 25.07 1.18
N GLY A 132 -2.17 25.58 0.30
CA GLY A 132 -0.87 24.93 0.04
C GLY A 132 0.11 25.03 1.20
N ASN A 133 1.13 24.18 1.15
CA ASN A 133 2.27 24.21 2.07
C ASN A 133 3.54 24.67 1.35
N VAL A 134 4.39 25.45 2.03
CA VAL A 134 5.75 25.77 1.59
C VAL A 134 6.72 25.10 2.56
N SER A 135 7.51 24.16 2.08
CA SER A 135 8.54 23.51 2.90
C SER A 135 9.90 23.51 2.22
N ALA A 136 10.96 23.68 3.03
CA ALA A 136 12.33 23.45 2.60
C ALA A 136 12.62 21.97 2.29
N GLN A 137 11.75 21.06 2.73
CA GLN A 137 11.79 19.63 2.44
C GLN A 137 10.70 19.28 1.41
N PRO A 138 11.06 18.98 0.14
CA PRO A 138 10.10 18.63 -0.90
C PRO A 138 9.15 17.49 -0.51
N GLY A 139 9.66 16.48 0.21
CA GLY A 139 8.85 15.36 0.71
C GLY A 139 7.71 15.81 1.62
N GLU A 140 7.94 16.82 2.48
CA GLU A 140 6.91 17.37 3.38
C GLU A 140 5.85 18.17 2.62
N ALA A 141 6.26 18.95 1.61
CA ALA A 141 5.32 19.68 0.77
C ALA A 141 4.40 18.73 -0.02
N LEU A 142 4.97 17.67 -0.60
CA LEU A 142 4.22 16.67 -1.36
C LEU A 142 3.38 15.75 -0.46
N ALA A 143 3.86 15.43 0.75
CA ALA A 143 3.06 14.75 1.77
C ALA A 143 1.81 15.55 2.17
N GLY A 144 1.95 16.88 2.31
CA GLY A 144 0.82 17.78 2.51
C GLY A 144 -0.21 17.67 1.38
N SER A 145 0.24 17.73 0.13
CA SER A 145 -0.65 17.58 -1.02
C SER A 145 -1.30 16.21 -1.14
N LEU A 146 -0.61 15.13 -0.75
CA LEU A 146 -1.22 13.79 -0.69
C LEU A 146 -2.38 13.74 0.30
N ASN A 147 -2.21 14.37 1.47
CA ASN A 147 -3.27 14.47 2.46
C ASN A 147 -4.43 15.35 1.96
N ASP A 148 -4.15 16.44 1.24
CA ASP A 148 -5.19 17.29 0.64
C ASP A 148 -6.00 16.53 -0.43
N ILE A 149 -5.34 15.74 -1.28
CA ILE A 149 -6.00 14.86 -2.25
C ILE A 149 -6.93 13.89 -1.49
N ALA A 150 -6.40 13.21 -0.47
CA ALA A 150 -7.15 12.23 0.31
C ALA A 150 -8.35 12.81 1.07
N ALA A 151 -8.21 14.02 1.62
CA ALA A 151 -9.28 14.72 2.32
C ALA A 151 -10.43 15.13 1.39
N ASN A 152 -10.17 15.21 0.08
CA ASN A 152 -11.13 15.60 -0.95
C ASN A 152 -11.67 14.42 -1.77
N ASP A 153 -11.23 13.20 -1.51
CA ASP A 153 -11.79 11.99 -2.11
C ASP A 153 -12.94 11.44 -1.24
N GLU A 154 -14.17 11.76 -1.62
CA GLU A 154 -15.38 11.27 -0.95
C GLU A 154 -15.58 9.75 -1.08
N ARG A 155 -14.85 9.09 -1.98
CA ARG A 155 -14.94 7.65 -2.25
C ARG A 155 -13.80 6.84 -1.64
N LEU A 156 -12.87 7.51 -0.95
CA LEU A 156 -11.73 6.83 -0.34
C LEU A 156 -12.22 5.76 0.66
N PRO A 157 -11.87 4.48 0.45
CA PRO A 157 -12.25 3.44 1.39
C PRO A 157 -11.64 3.70 2.77
N GLY A 158 -12.42 3.56 3.84
CA GLY A 158 -11.94 3.83 5.21
C GLY A 158 -10.74 2.97 5.64
N ALA A 159 -10.54 1.80 5.03
CA ALA A 159 -9.37 0.96 5.24
C ALA A 159 -8.09 1.47 4.56
N VAL A 160 -8.22 2.32 3.53
CA VAL A 160 -7.10 2.88 2.75
C VAL A 160 -6.59 4.20 3.37
N ALA A 161 -7.46 4.97 4.04
CA ALA A 161 -7.07 6.24 4.64
C ALA A 161 -5.87 6.16 5.62
N PRO A 162 -5.76 5.16 6.52
CA PRO A 162 -4.57 4.99 7.35
C PRO A 162 -3.28 4.75 6.56
N VAL A 163 -3.37 4.03 5.43
CA VAL A 163 -2.24 3.74 4.55
C VAL A 163 -1.76 5.01 3.86
N VAL A 164 -2.70 5.83 3.36
CA VAL A 164 -2.36 7.12 2.74
C VAL A 164 -1.67 8.03 3.74
N ALA A 165 -2.18 8.12 4.98
CA ALA A 165 -1.56 8.90 6.04
C ALA A 165 -0.14 8.42 6.35
N ALA A 166 0.10 7.12 6.36
CA ALA A 166 1.42 6.56 6.56
C ALA A 166 2.38 6.78 5.38
N ILE A 167 1.88 6.72 4.14
CA ILE A 167 2.66 7.11 2.96
C ILE A 167 3.07 8.58 3.07
N ALA A 168 2.14 9.46 3.44
CA ALA A 168 2.45 10.88 3.64
C ALA A 168 3.50 11.08 4.75
N ASP A 169 3.37 10.40 5.89
CA ASP A 169 4.36 10.45 6.97
C ASP A 169 5.73 9.93 6.51
N THR A 170 5.74 8.84 5.75
CA THR A 170 6.95 8.23 5.18
C THR A 170 7.64 9.17 4.19
N LEU A 171 6.87 9.84 3.33
CA LEU A 171 7.38 10.87 2.41
C LEU A 171 8.05 12.02 3.16
N ALA A 172 7.49 12.41 4.31
CA ALA A 172 7.99 13.51 5.13
C ALA A 172 9.20 13.13 6.00
N THR A 173 9.27 11.90 6.53
CA THR A 173 10.14 11.58 7.67
C THR A 173 11.13 10.44 7.48
N ALA A 174 10.85 9.45 6.62
CA ALA A 174 11.73 8.29 6.50
C ALA A 174 13.10 8.73 5.97
N PRO A 175 14.24 8.16 6.38
CA PRO A 175 15.55 8.58 5.85
C PRO A 175 15.93 7.87 4.55
N ASN A 176 15.37 6.69 4.27
CA ASN A 176 15.70 5.84 3.12
C ASN A 176 14.55 4.86 2.78
N ALA A 177 14.73 4.09 1.70
CA ALA A 177 13.77 3.10 1.22
C ALA A 177 13.53 1.95 2.22
N ASP A 178 14.59 1.42 2.86
CA ASP A 178 14.44 0.30 3.81
C ASP A 178 13.53 0.67 4.99
N ALA A 179 13.75 1.85 5.59
CA ALA A 179 12.92 2.33 6.69
C ALA A 179 11.47 2.60 6.23
N ALA A 180 11.28 3.06 4.99
CA ALA A 180 9.96 3.26 4.41
C ALA A 180 9.22 1.93 4.20
N PHE A 181 9.93 0.89 3.75
CA PHE A 181 9.38 -0.45 3.60
C PHE A 181 8.96 -1.03 4.96
N ASP A 182 9.84 -0.97 5.96
CA ASP A 182 9.53 -1.47 7.31
C ASP A 182 8.28 -0.77 7.90
N LEU A 183 8.11 0.53 7.65
CA LEU A 183 6.94 1.28 8.09
C LEU A 183 5.66 0.87 7.36
N LEU A 184 5.71 0.70 6.04
CA LEU A 184 4.55 0.26 5.26
C LEU A 184 4.16 -1.19 5.56
N ALA A 185 5.13 -2.09 5.69
CA ALA A 185 4.90 -3.50 6.01
C ALA A 185 4.33 -3.70 7.43
N ALA A 186 4.57 -2.75 8.34
CA ALA A 186 4.00 -2.78 9.68
C ALA A 186 2.52 -2.36 9.73
N LEU A 187 1.95 -1.85 8.64
CA LEU A 187 0.59 -1.34 8.57
C LEU A 187 -0.34 -2.35 7.92
N GLU A 188 -1.56 -2.43 8.43
CA GLU A 188 -2.64 -3.10 7.72
C GLU A 188 -3.23 -2.14 6.67
N PRO A 189 -3.47 -2.59 5.44
CA PRO A 189 -3.41 -3.98 4.95
C PRO A 189 -2.00 -4.42 4.50
N ASP A 190 -1.64 -5.67 4.83
CA ASP A 190 -0.44 -6.36 4.33
C ASP A 190 -0.85 -7.33 3.22
N PRO A 191 -0.83 -6.92 1.94
CA PRO A 191 -1.35 -7.73 0.86
C PRO A 191 -0.51 -9.01 0.74
N ILE A 192 -1.17 -10.15 0.63
CA ILE A 192 -0.45 -11.43 0.44
C ILE A 192 -0.22 -11.75 -1.05
N ALA A 193 -1.01 -11.14 -1.93
CA ALA A 193 -0.97 -11.35 -3.37
C ALA A 193 -1.48 -10.12 -4.13
N VAL A 194 -1.05 -9.98 -5.39
CA VAL A 194 -1.55 -8.97 -6.32
C VAL A 194 -2.43 -9.63 -7.38
N LEU A 195 -3.69 -9.23 -7.44
CA LEU A 195 -4.66 -9.74 -8.40
C LEU A 195 -4.80 -8.77 -9.58
N ALA A 196 -4.38 -9.22 -10.76
CA ALA A 196 -4.54 -8.45 -11.99
C ALA A 196 -6.00 -8.42 -12.48
N ARG A 197 -6.45 -7.27 -12.96
CA ARG A 197 -7.77 -7.15 -13.61
C ARG A 197 -7.86 -7.98 -14.90
N ASN A 198 -9.09 -8.39 -15.22
CA ASN A 198 -9.44 -9.12 -16.45
C ASN A 198 -8.72 -10.46 -16.64
N GLN A 199 -8.11 -10.99 -15.57
CA GLN A 199 -7.48 -12.30 -15.57
C GLN A 199 -8.24 -13.24 -14.63
N ARG A 200 -8.32 -14.51 -15.01
CA ARG A 200 -8.83 -15.57 -14.14
C ARG A 200 -7.69 -16.09 -13.29
N ILE A 201 -7.82 -15.93 -11.98
CA ILE A 201 -6.79 -16.28 -11.01
C ILE A 201 -7.30 -17.43 -10.14
N GLY A 202 -6.48 -18.48 -10.02
CA GLY A 202 -6.73 -19.58 -9.10
C GLY A 202 -6.45 -19.13 -7.67
N LEU A 203 -7.37 -19.46 -6.75
CA LEU A 203 -7.21 -19.23 -5.32
C LEU A 203 -7.24 -20.56 -4.59
N THR A 204 -6.31 -20.76 -3.66
CA THR A 204 -6.31 -21.90 -2.74
C THR A 204 -6.23 -21.40 -1.31
N ILE A 205 -7.20 -21.78 -0.48
CA ILE A 205 -7.16 -21.54 0.96
C ILE A 205 -6.94 -22.89 1.63
N THR A 206 -5.94 -23.00 2.51
CA THR A 206 -5.66 -24.20 3.29
C THR A 206 -5.56 -23.85 4.76
N GLY A 207 -6.35 -24.52 5.61
CA GLY A 207 -6.27 -24.42 7.06
C GLY A 207 -7.61 -24.53 7.79
N PRO A 208 -7.61 -24.35 9.12
CA PRO A 208 -8.76 -24.62 9.98
C PRO A 208 -9.97 -23.70 9.76
N ASP A 209 -9.79 -22.54 9.12
CA ASP A 209 -10.90 -21.64 8.77
C ASP A 209 -11.76 -22.22 7.64
N VAL A 210 -11.18 -23.06 6.77
CA VAL A 210 -11.94 -23.81 5.76
C VAL A 210 -12.81 -24.88 6.41
N GLU A 211 -12.28 -25.58 7.41
CA GLU A 211 -13.07 -26.54 8.19
C GLU A 211 -14.22 -25.85 8.91
N THR A 212 -13.94 -24.67 9.48
CA THR A 212 -14.92 -23.83 10.18
C THR A 212 -16.01 -23.29 9.23
N ALA A 213 -15.63 -22.83 8.05
CA ALA A 213 -16.57 -22.39 7.00
C ALA A 213 -17.40 -23.57 6.44
N GLY A 214 -16.86 -24.77 6.53
CA GLY A 214 -17.51 -26.03 6.19
C GLY A 214 -17.72 -26.25 4.69
N ARG A 215 -18.42 -27.34 4.34
CA ARG A 215 -18.60 -27.79 2.94
C ARG A 215 -19.28 -26.78 2.01
N PHE A 216 -19.96 -25.79 2.58
CA PHE A 216 -20.70 -24.76 1.84
C PHE A 216 -20.00 -23.41 1.85
N ALA A 217 -18.73 -23.36 2.28
CA ALA A 217 -17.91 -22.15 2.29
C ALA A 217 -18.06 -21.33 1.00
N VAL A 218 -18.14 -20.01 1.18
CA VAL A 218 -18.30 -19.02 0.11
C VAL A 218 -17.12 -18.07 0.17
N ILE A 219 -16.55 -17.76 -0.98
CA ILE A 219 -15.53 -16.71 -1.11
C ILE A 219 -16.18 -15.50 -1.76
N ALA A 220 -15.92 -14.32 -1.19
CA ALA A 220 -16.21 -13.05 -1.82
C ALA A 220 -14.89 -12.29 -2.06
N GLY A 221 -14.79 -11.62 -3.20
CA GLY A 221 -13.70 -10.69 -3.50
C GLY A 221 -14.13 -9.23 -3.38
N PRO A 222 -13.27 -8.29 -3.81
CA PRO A 222 -13.61 -6.87 -3.84
C PRO A 222 -14.78 -6.58 -4.79
N ALA A 223 -15.41 -5.42 -4.66
CA ALA A 223 -16.51 -5.00 -5.52
C ALA A 223 -16.11 -5.05 -7.01
N GLY A 224 -17.01 -5.55 -7.86
CA GLY A 224 -16.74 -5.77 -9.29
C GLY A 224 -16.01 -7.08 -9.60
N SER A 225 -15.60 -7.86 -8.60
CA SER A 225 -15.06 -9.21 -8.83
C SER A 225 -16.17 -10.26 -8.98
N THR A 226 -15.88 -11.30 -9.75
CA THR A 226 -16.71 -12.51 -9.85
C THR A 226 -15.92 -13.70 -9.30
N VAL A 227 -16.51 -14.42 -8.36
CA VAL A 227 -15.90 -15.61 -7.76
C VAL A 227 -16.66 -16.86 -8.18
N GLY A 228 -15.95 -17.82 -8.76
CA GLY A 228 -16.43 -19.17 -9.03
C GLY A 228 -15.78 -20.15 -8.07
N ARG A 229 -16.57 -20.74 -7.17
CA ARG A 229 -16.06 -21.82 -6.29
C ARG A 229 -15.85 -23.09 -7.11
N THR A 230 -14.71 -23.75 -6.89
CA THR A 230 -14.35 -24.98 -7.61
C THR A 230 -14.57 -26.22 -6.73
N ALA A 231 -13.95 -26.30 -5.54
CA ALA A 231 -14.10 -27.45 -4.64
C ALA A 231 -13.74 -27.13 -3.17
N VAL A 232 -14.26 -27.94 -2.24
CA VAL A 232 -13.83 -28.00 -0.83
C VAL A 232 -13.51 -29.45 -0.50
N ASN A 233 -12.27 -29.72 -0.07
CA ASN A 233 -11.77 -31.05 0.29
C ASN A 233 -11.04 -30.97 1.63
N GLY A 234 -11.71 -31.38 2.71
CA GLY A 234 -11.15 -31.27 4.06
C GLY A 234 -10.90 -29.82 4.46
N ASP A 235 -9.66 -29.50 4.81
CA ASP A 235 -9.16 -28.18 5.20
C ASP A 235 -8.76 -27.29 4.01
N THR A 236 -9.01 -27.74 2.77
CA THR A 236 -8.58 -27.04 1.56
C THR A 236 -9.76 -26.64 0.68
N LEU A 237 -9.80 -25.37 0.30
CA LEU A 237 -10.78 -24.78 -0.61
C LEU A 237 -10.07 -24.24 -1.85
N THR A 238 -10.57 -24.62 -3.03
CA THR A 238 -10.11 -24.07 -4.31
C THR A 238 -11.21 -23.28 -5.00
N ALA A 239 -10.85 -22.10 -5.51
CA ALA A 239 -11.75 -21.19 -6.20
C ALA A 239 -11.04 -20.53 -7.38
N ASN A 240 -11.83 -19.86 -8.21
CA ASN A 240 -11.34 -18.95 -9.22
C ASN A 240 -11.96 -17.58 -8.96
N ILE A 241 -11.16 -16.54 -9.13
CA ILE A 241 -11.63 -15.15 -9.12
C ILE A 241 -11.30 -14.49 -10.44
N VAL A 242 -12.20 -13.63 -10.91
CA VAL A 242 -11.97 -12.69 -12.00
C VAL A 242 -12.21 -11.30 -11.44
N ILE A 243 -11.19 -10.44 -11.47
CA ILE A 243 -11.33 -9.04 -11.09
C ILE A 243 -11.83 -8.26 -12.30
N GLY A 244 -12.98 -7.61 -12.16
CA GLY A 244 -13.61 -6.86 -13.25
C GLY A 244 -12.85 -5.58 -13.61
N PRO A 245 -13.16 -4.97 -14.77
CA PRO A 245 -12.53 -3.73 -15.21
C PRO A 245 -12.87 -2.55 -14.28
N ASP A 246 -14.02 -2.59 -13.61
CA ASP A 246 -14.54 -1.53 -12.74
C ASP A 246 -14.10 -1.68 -11.27
N THR A 247 -13.38 -2.75 -10.91
CA THR A 247 -12.80 -2.87 -9.56
C THR A 247 -11.69 -1.85 -9.40
N ALA A 248 -11.69 -1.03 -8.34
CA ALA A 248 -10.63 -0.06 -8.09
C ALA A 248 -9.24 -0.73 -7.95
N ASP A 249 -8.19 0.02 -8.26
CA ASP A 249 -6.82 -0.41 -7.96
C ASP A 249 -6.56 -0.33 -6.46
N GLY A 250 -5.47 -0.94 -6.01
CA GLY A 250 -5.02 -0.88 -4.65
C GLY A 250 -5.62 -1.91 -3.73
N PHE A 251 -5.70 -1.57 -2.45
CA PHE A 251 -5.93 -2.59 -1.43
C PHE A 251 -7.38 -3.07 -1.43
N GLY A 252 -7.53 -4.38 -1.31
CA GLY A 252 -8.81 -5.06 -1.25
C GLY A 252 -8.75 -6.25 -0.30
N LYS A 253 -9.90 -6.93 -0.14
CA LYS A 253 -9.99 -8.13 0.68
C LYS A 253 -10.61 -9.28 -0.09
N ILE A 254 -10.07 -10.47 0.16
CA ILE A 254 -10.76 -11.74 -0.07
C ILE A 254 -11.34 -12.20 1.25
N LEU A 255 -12.64 -12.48 1.26
CA LEU A 255 -13.39 -12.86 2.45
C LEU A 255 -13.85 -14.31 2.33
N LEU A 256 -13.62 -15.09 3.38
CA LEU A 256 -14.16 -16.44 3.51
C LEU A 256 -15.37 -16.41 4.44
N PHE A 257 -16.52 -16.89 3.96
CA PHE A 257 -17.75 -17.00 4.74
C PHE A 257 -18.15 -18.46 4.93
N SER A 258 -18.83 -18.72 6.03
CA SER A 258 -19.55 -19.97 6.22
C SER A 258 -20.78 -20.00 5.31
N GLY A 259 -21.12 -21.17 4.76
CA GLY A 259 -22.36 -21.31 4.00
C GLY A 259 -23.64 -21.17 4.83
N SER A 260 -23.54 -21.19 6.17
CA SER A 260 -24.68 -20.96 7.08
C SER A 260 -24.77 -19.52 7.61
N ASP A 261 -23.71 -18.72 7.47
CA ASP A 261 -23.67 -17.31 7.86
C ASP A 261 -22.82 -16.52 6.86
N SER A 262 -23.50 -15.77 6.00
CA SER A 262 -22.88 -14.95 4.95
C SER A 262 -22.73 -13.49 5.34
N LEU A 263 -23.01 -13.12 6.60
CA LEU A 263 -22.92 -11.72 7.05
C LEU A 263 -21.59 -11.43 7.75
N THR A 264 -21.01 -12.42 8.42
CA THR A 264 -19.73 -12.28 9.13
C THR A 264 -18.68 -13.20 8.49
N PRO A 265 -17.56 -12.66 8.00
CA PRO A 265 -16.50 -13.50 7.46
C PRO A 265 -15.87 -14.34 8.58
N VAL A 266 -15.56 -15.60 8.28
CA VAL A 266 -14.75 -16.47 9.13
C VAL A 266 -13.32 -15.94 9.19
N THR A 267 -12.80 -15.50 8.05
CA THR A 267 -11.48 -14.87 7.93
C THR A 267 -11.43 -13.94 6.72
N SER A 268 -10.43 -13.07 6.69
CA SER A 268 -10.17 -12.14 5.59
C SER A 268 -8.70 -12.12 5.24
N TYR A 269 -8.41 -11.95 3.95
CA TYR A 269 -7.07 -11.85 3.41
C TYR A 269 -6.92 -10.54 2.68
N ASP A 270 -5.88 -9.79 3.01
CA ASP A 270 -5.52 -8.58 2.29
C ASP A 270 -4.89 -8.92 0.95
N ILE A 271 -5.32 -8.21 -0.08
CA ILE A 271 -4.79 -8.32 -1.44
C ILE A 271 -4.55 -6.92 -1.99
N ALA A 272 -3.71 -6.83 -3.02
CA ALA A 272 -3.70 -5.68 -3.89
C ALA A 272 -4.39 -6.03 -5.21
N VAL A 273 -5.16 -5.09 -5.76
CA VAL A 273 -5.70 -5.14 -7.10
C VAL A 273 -4.87 -4.21 -7.97
N ARG A 274 -4.51 -4.67 -9.16
CA ARG A 274 -3.81 -3.82 -10.12
C ARG A 274 -4.46 -3.91 -11.48
N GLY A 275 -4.60 -2.76 -12.14
CA GLY A 275 -4.95 -2.67 -13.55
C GLY A 275 -4.04 -3.59 -14.34
N GLY A 276 -4.62 -4.43 -15.20
CA GLY A 276 -3.81 -5.18 -16.15
C GLY A 276 -3.12 -4.15 -17.04
N ASP A 277 -1.80 -4.16 -17.10
CA ASP A 277 -1.06 -3.40 -18.10
C ASP A 277 -1.62 -3.83 -19.46
N THR A 278 -2.44 -2.99 -20.09
CA THR A 278 -2.76 -3.17 -21.50
C THR A 278 -1.48 -2.86 -22.24
N ALA A 279 -0.76 -3.93 -22.60
CA ALA A 279 0.28 -3.89 -23.60
C ALA A 279 -0.21 -3.22 -24.89
#